data_AF-A0A0C3BG43-F1
#
_entry.id   AF-A0A0C3BG43-F1
#
_cell.length_a   1.000
_cell.length_b   1.000
_cell.length_c   1.000
_cell.angle_alpha   90.00
_cell.angle_beta   90.00
_cell.angle_gamma   90.00
#
_symmetry.space_group_name_H-M   'P 1'
#
loop_
_entity.id
_entity.type
_entity.pdbx_description
1 polymer ?
#
loop_
_entity_poly.entity_id
_entity_poly.type
_entity_poly.pdbx_seq_one_letter_code
_entity_poly.pdbx_strand_id
1 'polypeptide(L)'
;MAETDSKATFNQSARVKIHKRYQNRCAICLARLPTSGGCCAHLFESAGIGAKQAEDLGILAPGYRRSSAENGFLFCPTCHLAYFTPNYIALSPPIPVLQYIINYLEVPTNALPLHQVLHLMFQAAKGHNVNLPDVISFLPFVGLYTIVSLDPKEVEGMILATHHQPALSHVLTDEVAPENTPPTAPDVARIFDVQKLPKTCIPATLGIIPLSSSDPEFLESCYWRLPIMSGIVLAMLLEHLPPTITCKEVRLARTIIGHLYLHSARNIEPPLGSGAGSSDGFGGGGDSGSGGPGAGKPRGSNSGSGGARGGPNDHIEPSGSIGSRVTKRKREQSDQFESVQSEGSTSSNENNDDNANISYGYGGKQEDWEFGLDFSSNRIIFAASGQMLVGPMCCPDLGPPES
;
A
#
# COMPACT_ATOMS: atom_id res chain seq x y z
N MET A 1 -26.18 -5.33 -0.61
CA MET A 1 -24.76 -5.57 -0.92
C MET A 1 -24.11 -6.06 0.35
N ALA A 2 -23.52 -7.25 0.33
CA ALA A 2 -22.92 -7.86 1.52
C ALA A 2 -21.53 -7.25 1.74
N GLU A 3 -21.38 -6.47 2.82
CA GLU A 3 -20.09 -6.19 3.44
C GLU A 3 -19.57 -7.51 4.04
N THR A 4 -18.62 -8.16 3.37
CA THR A 4 -17.85 -9.25 3.96
C THR A 4 -16.38 -8.93 3.87
N ASP A 5 -15.89 -8.42 5.00
CA ASP A 5 -14.57 -8.62 5.61
C ASP A 5 -13.34 -8.76 4.71
N SER A 6 -12.60 -7.66 4.65
CA SER A 6 -11.28 -7.62 5.29
C SER A 6 -10.93 -6.18 5.67
N LYS A 7 -11.56 -5.66 6.73
CA LYS A 7 -11.10 -4.47 7.48
C LYS A 7 -9.86 -4.86 8.28
N ALA A 8 -8.81 -5.33 7.61
CA ALA A 8 -7.54 -5.57 8.28
C ALA A 8 -7.15 -4.24 8.93
N THR A 9 -7.06 -4.20 10.25
CA THR A 9 -6.62 -3.03 10.99
C THR A 9 -5.18 -3.24 11.41
N PHE A 10 -4.39 -2.17 11.44
CA PHE A 10 -3.06 -2.25 12.02
C PHE A 10 -3.17 -2.54 13.52
N ASN A 11 -2.43 -3.55 13.98
CA ASN A 11 -2.26 -3.75 15.41
C ASN A 11 -1.56 -2.54 16.04
N GLN A 12 -1.66 -2.39 17.37
CA GLN A 12 -1.12 -1.23 18.07
C GLN A 12 0.39 -1.05 17.87
N SER A 13 1.16 -2.15 17.79
CA SER A 13 2.60 -2.10 17.53
C SER A 13 2.91 -1.50 16.15
N ALA A 14 2.17 -1.91 15.11
CA ALA A 14 2.31 -1.37 13.77
C ALA A 14 1.93 0.12 13.73
N ARG A 15 0.82 0.51 14.38
CA ARG A 15 0.42 1.93 14.50
C ARG A 15 1.52 2.78 15.13
N VAL A 16 2.08 2.34 16.26
CA VAL A 16 3.19 3.06 16.92
C VAL A 16 4.40 3.20 15.99
N LYS A 17 4.75 2.15 15.24
CA LYS A 17 5.84 2.21 14.25
C LYS A 17 5.55 3.20 13.12
N ILE A 18 4.33 3.22 12.60
CA ILE A 18 3.89 4.16 11.56
C ILE A 18 3.97 5.60 12.08
N HIS A 19 3.39 5.88 13.25
CA HIS A 19 3.45 7.20 13.88
C HIS A 19 4.90 7.68 14.09
N LYS A 20 5.77 6.80 14.60
CA LYS A 20 7.20 7.11 14.79
C LYS A 20 7.90 7.39 13.46
N ARG A 21 7.64 6.58 12.42
CA ARG A 21 8.25 6.71 11.09
C ARG A 21 7.93 8.05 10.43
N TYR A 22 6.69 8.51 10.57
CA TYR A 22 6.22 9.78 10.02
C TYR A 22 6.25 10.94 11.01
N GLN A 23 6.87 10.77 12.19
CA GLN A 23 6.98 11.82 13.21
C GLN A 23 5.64 12.50 13.56
N ASN A 24 4.53 11.75 13.58
CA ASN A 24 3.17 12.28 13.71
C ASN A 24 2.78 13.34 12.65
N ARG A 25 3.25 13.22 11.41
CA ARG A 25 2.89 14.07 10.29
C ARG A 25 2.18 13.27 9.20
N CYS A 26 1.29 13.92 8.47
CA CYS A 26 0.73 13.35 7.26
C CYS A 26 1.85 13.08 6.25
N ALA A 27 1.88 11.88 5.68
CA ALA A 27 2.87 11.46 4.68
C ALA A 27 2.79 12.27 3.38
N ILE A 28 1.64 12.90 3.10
CA ILE A 28 1.37 13.62 1.86
C ILE A 28 1.55 15.12 2.04
N CYS A 29 0.75 15.75 2.89
CA CYS A 29 0.74 17.20 3.05
C CYS A 29 1.63 17.71 4.21
N LEU A 30 2.40 16.82 4.86
CA LEU A 30 3.33 17.14 5.95
C LEU A 30 2.70 17.81 7.20
N ALA A 31 1.37 17.93 7.23
CA ALA A 31 0.63 18.48 8.35
C ALA A 31 0.91 17.69 9.63
N ARG A 32 1.28 18.38 10.71
CA ARG A 32 1.45 17.77 12.02
C ARG A 32 0.09 17.39 12.60
N LEU A 33 0.00 16.17 13.10
CA LEU A 33 -1.23 15.57 13.62
C LEU A 33 -1.05 15.29 15.11
N PRO A 34 -2.11 15.45 15.92
CA PRO A 34 -2.11 14.87 17.25
C PRO A 34 -2.04 13.34 17.14
N THR A 35 -1.54 12.67 18.18
CA THR A 35 -1.40 11.20 18.17
C THR A 35 -2.73 10.49 17.89
N SER A 36 -3.87 11.07 18.31
CA SER A 36 -5.22 10.57 18.04
C SER A 36 -5.81 11.00 16.69
N GLY A 37 -5.29 12.05 16.06
CA GLY A 37 -5.87 12.64 14.84
C GLY A 37 -5.32 12.08 13.52
N GLY A 38 -4.31 11.20 13.59
CA GLY A 38 -3.74 10.56 12.42
C GLY A 38 -4.44 9.25 12.06
N CYS A 39 -4.76 9.08 10.78
CA CYS A 39 -5.29 7.84 10.24
C CYS A 39 -4.12 6.96 9.78
N CYS A 40 -3.93 5.81 10.44
CA CYS A 40 -3.02 4.76 9.93
C CYS A 40 -3.76 3.97 8.86
N ALA A 41 -3.45 4.19 7.59
CA ALA A 41 -4.12 3.52 6.47
C ALA A 41 -3.16 2.59 5.72
N HIS A 42 -3.71 1.51 5.17
CA HIS A 42 -2.96 0.62 4.29
C HIS A 42 -2.73 1.36 2.97
N LEU A 43 -1.51 1.34 2.46
CA LEU A 43 -1.26 1.84 1.11
C LEU A 43 -1.92 0.93 0.10
N PHE A 44 -1.69 -0.37 0.22
CA PHE A 44 -2.33 -1.38 -0.59
C PHE A 44 -3.36 -2.12 0.27
N GLU A 45 -4.62 -1.73 0.08
CA GLU A 45 -5.76 -2.16 0.89
C GLU A 45 -6.42 -3.45 0.35
N SER A 46 -6.00 -3.96 -0.81
CA SER A 46 -6.68 -5.07 -1.47
C SER A 46 -7.10 -6.19 -0.51
N ALA A 47 -8.41 -6.40 -0.42
CA ALA A 47 -9.02 -7.46 0.37
C ALA A 47 -8.70 -8.81 -0.28
N GLY A 48 -7.52 -9.35 0.02
CA GLY A 48 -7.07 -10.69 -0.34
C GLY A 48 -6.77 -10.92 -1.83
N ILE A 49 -7.75 -10.68 -2.71
CA ILE A 49 -7.71 -11.02 -4.12
C ILE A 49 -6.61 -10.24 -4.84
N GLY A 50 -6.56 -8.91 -4.71
CA GLY A 50 -5.53 -8.13 -5.40
C GLY A 50 -4.14 -8.30 -4.77
N ALA A 51 -4.03 -8.60 -3.47
CA ALA A 51 -2.74 -8.88 -2.85
C ALA A 51 -2.13 -10.19 -3.35
N LYS A 52 -2.93 -11.25 -3.38
CA LYS A 52 -2.52 -12.52 -3.96
C LYS A 52 -2.21 -12.37 -5.45
N GLN A 53 -3.05 -11.66 -6.20
CA GLN A 53 -2.82 -11.39 -7.61
C GLN A 53 -1.51 -10.62 -7.86
N ALA A 54 -1.17 -9.64 -7.00
CA ALA A 54 0.09 -8.92 -7.09
C ALA A 54 1.31 -9.81 -6.75
N GLU A 55 1.17 -10.77 -5.84
CA GLU A 55 2.17 -11.82 -5.60
C GLU A 55 2.29 -12.77 -6.81
N ASP A 56 1.16 -13.22 -7.37
CA ASP A 56 1.11 -14.13 -8.53
C ASP A 56 1.69 -13.48 -9.80
N LEU A 57 1.50 -12.17 -9.97
CA LEU A 57 2.13 -11.37 -11.03
C LEU A 57 3.61 -11.02 -10.72
N GLY A 58 4.13 -11.43 -9.56
CA GLY A 58 5.51 -11.22 -9.15
C GLY A 58 5.85 -9.78 -8.73
N ILE A 59 4.85 -8.91 -8.55
CA ILE A 59 5.02 -7.49 -8.15
C ILE A 59 5.36 -7.38 -6.66
N LEU A 60 4.70 -8.20 -5.84
CA LEU A 60 4.98 -8.34 -4.41
C LEU A 60 5.75 -9.64 -4.14
N ALA A 61 6.54 -9.62 -3.07
CA ALA A 61 7.27 -10.79 -2.62
C ALA A 61 6.30 -11.83 -2.03
N PRO A 62 6.55 -13.13 -2.19
CA PRO A 62 5.75 -14.17 -1.57
C PRO A 62 5.62 -13.99 -0.05
N GLY A 63 4.39 -14.11 0.45
CA GLY A 63 4.11 -13.95 1.89
C GLY A 63 4.07 -12.49 2.34
N TYR A 64 3.73 -11.58 1.43
CA TYR A 64 3.54 -10.17 1.74
C TYR A 64 2.51 -9.99 2.86
N ARG A 65 2.88 -9.21 3.88
CA ARG A 65 2.04 -8.99 5.06
C ARG A 65 1.34 -7.64 4.96
N ARG A 66 0.06 -7.66 4.58
CA ARG A 66 -0.78 -6.46 4.49
C ARG A 66 -0.76 -5.63 5.79
N SER A 67 -0.91 -6.26 6.95
CA SER A 67 -0.98 -5.58 8.25
C SER A 67 0.39 -5.16 8.83
N SER A 68 1.46 -5.23 8.02
CA SER A 68 2.80 -4.84 8.44
C SER A 68 2.94 -3.32 8.47
N ALA A 69 3.80 -2.80 9.34
CA ALA A 69 4.01 -1.35 9.40
C ALA A 69 4.57 -0.82 8.09
N GLU A 70 5.28 -1.65 7.31
CA GLU A 70 5.87 -1.37 6.00
C GLU A 70 4.82 -1.04 4.92
N ASN A 71 3.57 -1.50 5.08
CA ASN A 71 2.42 -1.13 4.21
C ASN A 71 1.60 0.04 4.76
N GLY A 72 2.02 0.66 5.87
CA GLY A 72 1.24 1.68 6.56
C GLY A 72 1.70 3.10 6.29
N PHE A 73 0.73 3.96 5.98
CA PHE A 73 0.89 5.42 5.96
C PHE A 73 0.24 6.07 7.17
N LEU A 74 0.76 7.24 7.54
CA LEU A 74 0.04 8.17 8.40
C LEU A 74 -0.56 9.28 7.53
N PHE A 75 -1.88 9.35 7.46
CA PHE A 75 -2.59 10.41 6.74
C PHE A 75 -3.33 11.34 7.70
N CYS A 76 -3.51 12.60 7.29
CA CYS A 76 -4.55 13.44 7.86
C CYS A 76 -5.94 13.04 7.29
N PRO A 77 -7.05 13.36 7.97
CA PRO A 77 -8.39 13.03 7.49
C PRO A 77 -8.67 13.55 6.07
N THR A 78 -8.19 14.75 5.74
CA THR A 78 -8.35 15.33 4.39
C THR A 78 -7.68 14.47 3.32
N CYS A 79 -6.38 14.21 3.41
CA CYS A 79 -5.69 13.36 2.43
C CYS A 79 -6.29 11.96 2.37
N HIS A 80 -6.59 11.36 3.53
CA HIS A 80 -7.12 10.01 3.59
C HIS A 80 -8.53 9.89 3.00
N LEU A 81 -9.49 10.58 3.60
CA LEU A 81 -10.91 10.36 3.34
C LEU A 81 -11.41 11.12 2.12
N ALA A 82 -10.84 12.30 1.83
CA ALA A 82 -11.31 13.11 0.72
C ALA A 82 -10.67 12.75 -0.63
N TYR A 83 -9.46 12.15 -0.64
CA TYR A 83 -8.71 11.98 -1.88
C TYR A 83 -8.21 10.55 -2.13
N PHE A 84 -7.55 9.92 -1.15
CA PHE A 84 -6.99 8.57 -1.34
C PHE A 84 -8.07 7.47 -1.25
N THR A 85 -8.94 7.51 -0.24
CA THR A 85 -9.99 6.49 -0.04
C THR A 85 -10.98 6.43 -1.21
N PRO A 86 -11.45 7.57 -1.78
CA PRO A 86 -12.32 7.56 -2.95
C PRO A 86 -11.58 7.22 -4.26
N ASN A 87 -10.25 7.02 -4.22
CA ASN A 87 -9.39 6.82 -5.39
C ASN A 87 -9.43 7.98 -6.39
N TYR A 88 -9.53 9.23 -5.92
CA TYR A 88 -9.40 10.39 -6.79
C TYR A 88 -7.94 10.65 -7.17
N ILE A 89 -7.02 10.35 -6.25
CA ILE A 89 -5.58 10.40 -6.47
C ILE A 89 -4.92 9.12 -5.97
N ALA A 90 -3.73 8.82 -6.50
CA ALA A 90 -2.86 7.75 -6.04
C ALA A 90 -1.40 8.18 -6.05
N LEU A 91 -0.55 7.42 -5.38
CA LEU A 91 0.90 7.50 -5.56
C LEU A 91 1.33 6.65 -6.77
N SER A 92 2.33 7.13 -7.49
CA SER A 92 2.97 6.39 -8.58
C SER A 92 4.49 6.40 -8.40
N PRO A 93 5.19 5.31 -8.77
CA PRO A 93 6.61 5.43 -9.09
C PRO A 93 6.80 6.51 -10.18
N PRO A 94 7.89 7.30 -10.13
CA PRO A 94 8.19 8.30 -11.15
C PRO A 94 8.32 7.69 -12.54
N ILE A 95 8.06 8.49 -13.57
CA ILE A 95 8.16 8.07 -14.97
C ILE A 95 9.47 7.33 -15.29
N PRO A 96 10.67 7.79 -14.87
CA PRO A 96 11.93 7.06 -15.15
C PRO A 96 11.93 5.64 -14.57
N VAL A 97 11.37 5.45 -13.38
CA VAL A 97 11.24 4.12 -12.73
C VAL A 97 10.25 3.25 -13.50
N LEU A 98 9.10 3.79 -13.91
CA LEU A 98 8.11 3.04 -14.70
C LEU A 98 8.66 2.64 -16.08
N GLN A 99 9.36 3.54 -16.76
CA GLN A 99 9.99 3.26 -18.05
C GLN A 99 11.07 2.19 -17.91
N TYR A 100 11.88 2.26 -16.86
CA TYR A 100 12.84 1.23 -16.55
C TYR A 100 12.20 -0.16 -16.40
N ILE A 101 11.09 -0.24 -15.64
CA ILE A 101 10.35 -1.49 -15.46
C ILE A 101 9.84 -2.04 -16.79
N ILE A 102 9.30 -1.19 -17.67
CA ILE A 102 8.85 -1.62 -19.01
C ILE A 102 10.02 -2.17 -19.81
N ASN A 103 11.12 -1.42 -19.92
CA ASN A 103 12.32 -1.85 -20.65
C ASN A 103 12.86 -3.18 -20.11
N TYR A 104 12.83 -3.37 -18.79
CA TYR A 104 13.21 -4.63 -18.16
C TYR A 104 12.29 -5.79 -18.56
N LEU A 105 10.98 -5.56 -18.56
CA LEU A 105 9.97 -6.56 -18.92
C LEU A 105 9.93 -6.89 -20.42
N GLU A 106 10.45 -6.01 -21.29
CA GLU A 106 10.56 -6.24 -22.73
C GLU A 106 11.69 -7.23 -23.08
N VAL A 107 12.70 -7.38 -22.23
CA VAL A 107 13.82 -8.29 -22.48
C VAL A 107 13.42 -9.73 -22.09
N PRO A 108 13.32 -10.67 -23.05
CA PRO A 108 12.71 -11.99 -22.82
C PRO A 108 13.61 -13.00 -22.07
N THR A 109 14.86 -12.65 -21.73
CA THR A 109 15.82 -13.59 -21.14
C THR A 109 15.84 -13.52 -19.61
N ASN A 110 15.42 -14.62 -18.95
CA ASN A 110 15.60 -14.89 -17.51
C ASN A 110 15.31 -13.71 -16.59
N ALA A 111 14.22 -12.98 -16.86
CA ALA A 111 13.80 -11.86 -16.03
C ALA A 111 13.45 -12.37 -14.62
N LEU A 112 14.11 -11.81 -13.61
CA LEU A 112 13.76 -12.03 -12.21
C LEU A 112 12.32 -11.53 -11.99
N PRO A 113 11.58 -12.11 -11.03
CA PRO A 113 10.30 -11.56 -10.60
C PRO A 113 10.43 -10.08 -10.25
N LEU A 114 9.43 -9.27 -10.60
CA LEU A 114 9.50 -7.81 -10.50
C LEU A 114 9.82 -7.32 -9.07
N HIS A 115 9.32 -7.97 -8.03
CA HIS A 115 9.65 -7.64 -6.64
C HIS A 115 11.15 -7.74 -6.34
N GLN A 116 11.86 -8.69 -6.96
CA GLN A 116 13.31 -8.84 -6.80
C GLN A 116 14.05 -7.73 -7.54
N VAL A 117 13.61 -7.37 -8.74
CA VAL A 117 14.14 -6.24 -9.50
C VAL A 117 14.00 -4.96 -8.70
N LEU A 118 12.80 -4.68 -8.19
CA LEU A 118 12.53 -3.51 -7.35
C LEU A 118 13.40 -3.52 -6.10
N HIS A 119 13.59 -4.69 -5.46
CA HIS A 119 14.51 -4.81 -4.33
C HIS A 119 15.97 -4.48 -4.71
N LEU A 120 16.45 -4.99 -5.85
CA LEU A 120 17.79 -4.68 -6.38
C LEU A 120 17.93 -3.19 -6.73
N MET A 121 16.88 -2.53 -7.24
CA MET A 121 16.88 -1.08 -7.47
C MET A 121 17.11 -0.31 -6.15
N PHE A 122 16.47 -0.72 -5.06
CA PHE A 122 16.72 -0.14 -3.73
C PHE A 122 18.12 -0.44 -3.20
N GLN A 123 18.67 -1.62 -3.47
CA GLN A 123 20.05 -1.93 -3.10
C GLN A 123 21.04 -1.06 -3.89
N ALA A 124 20.81 -0.88 -5.19
CA ALA A 124 21.61 0.00 -6.04
C ALA A 124 21.59 1.46 -5.53
N ALA A 125 20.41 1.96 -5.14
CA ALA A 125 20.26 3.30 -4.56
C ALA A 125 21.00 3.48 -3.23
N LYS A 126 21.35 2.39 -2.54
CA LYS A 126 22.20 2.40 -1.34
C LYS A 126 23.70 2.23 -1.66
N GLY A 127 24.08 2.20 -2.94
CA GLY A 127 25.45 2.01 -3.39
C GLY A 127 25.92 0.56 -3.47
N HIS A 128 25.03 -0.42 -3.35
CA HIS A 128 25.39 -1.82 -3.55
C HIS A 128 25.58 -2.12 -5.05
N ASN A 129 26.61 -2.91 -5.37
CA ASN A 129 26.80 -3.42 -6.72
C ASN A 129 25.74 -4.49 -7.02
N VAL A 130 24.85 -4.22 -7.97
CA VAL A 130 23.78 -5.13 -8.38
C VAL A 130 23.86 -5.41 -9.88
N ASN A 131 23.42 -6.60 -10.27
CA ASN A 131 23.32 -6.98 -11.68
C ASN A 131 21.97 -6.51 -12.26
N LEU A 132 21.86 -5.22 -12.51
CA LEU A 132 20.72 -4.60 -13.20
C LEU A 132 21.21 -3.86 -14.45
N PRO A 133 20.47 -3.90 -15.57
CA PRO A 133 20.79 -3.06 -16.73
C PRO A 133 20.55 -1.58 -16.38
N ASP A 134 21.27 -0.68 -17.06
CA ASP A 134 21.06 0.79 -17.06
C ASP A 134 20.66 1.39 -15.71
N VAL A 135 21.50 1.17 -14.70
CA VAL A 135 21.19 1.58 -13.32
C VAL A 135 21.14 3.10 -13.18
N ILE A 136 21.93 3.82 -13.97
CA ILE A 136 22.13 5.27 -13.86
C ILE A 136 20.84 6.05 -14.11
N SER A 137 20.00 5.60 -15.05
CA SER A 137 18.84 6.37 -15.52
C SER A 137 17.70 6.48 -14.48
N PHE A 138 17.56 5.50 -13.59
CA PHE A 138 16.46 5.48 -12.61
C PHE A 138 16.90 5.76 -11.17
N LEU A 139 18.18 5.61 -10.84
CA LEU A 139 18.71 5.68 -9.47
C LEU A 139 18.23 6.90 -8.65
N PRO A 140 18.27 8.13 -9.21
CA PRO A 140 17.85 9.33 -8.47
C PRO A 140 16.38 9.29 -8.03
N PHE A 141 15.56 8.49 -8.71
CA PHE A 141 14.12 8.43 -8.52
C PHE A 141 13.68 7.25 -7.62
N VAL A 142 14.62 6.39 -7.19
CA VAL A 142 14.29 5.26 -6.32
C VAL A 142 13.89 5.76 -4.93
N GLY A 143 12.69 5.35 -4.48
CA GLY A 143 12.11 5.79 -3.22
C GLY A 143 11.48 7.19 -3.27
N LEU A 144 11.50 7.83 -4.44
CA LEU A 144 10.64 8.98 -4.75
C LEU A 144 9.34 8.47 -5.39
N TYR A 145 8.26 9.24 -5.21
CA TYR A 145 6.93 8.96 -5.75
C TYR A 145 6.27 10.24 -6.24
N THR A 146 5.36 10.15 -7.19
CA THR A 146 4.52 11.28 -7.64
C THR A 146 3.08 11.04 -7.21
N ILE A 147 2.29 12.11 -7.07
CA ILE A 147 0.84 12.00 -6.97
C ILE A 147 0.26 12.06 -8.38
N VAL A 148 -0.64 11.14 -8.69
CA VAL A 148 -1.33 11.06 -9.98
C VAL A 148 -2.83 11.14 -9.77
N SER A 149 -3.52 11.88 -10.63
CA SER A 149 -4.96 12.01 -10.63
C SER A 149 -5.59 10.82 -11.37
N LEU A 150 -6.38 10.04 -10.66
CA LEU A 150 -7.10 8.89 -11.21
C LEU A 150 -8.49 9.32 -11.73
N ASP A 151 -9.09 10.33 -11.11
CA ASP A 151 -10.29 11.00 -11.60
C ASP A 151 -10.07 12.52 -11.73
N PRO A 152 -9.58 12.99 -12.91
CA PRO A 152 -9.29 14.39 -13.13
C PRO A 152 -10.48 15.34 -12.96
N LYS A 153 -11.72 14.85 -13.12
CA LYS A 153 -12.93 15.69 -13.00
C LYS A 153 -13.21 16.02 -11.55
N GLU A 154 -13.07 15.04 -10.66
CA GLU A 154 -13.31 15.21 -9.23
C GLU A 154 -12.23 16.06 -8.55
N VAL A 155 -11.02 16.13 -9.12
CA VAL A 155 -9.92 16.94 -8.58
C VAL A 155 -9.69 18.25 -9.32
N GLU A 156 -10.53 18.60 -10.29
CA GLU A 156 -10.39 19.84 -11.05
C GLU A 156 -10.48 21.07 -10.14
N GLY A 157 -9.46 21.92 -10.18
CA GLY A 157 -9.37 23.10 -9.31
C GLY A 157 -9.13 22.81 -7.83
N MET A 158 -8.92 21.53 -7.46
CA MET A 158 -8.65 21.14 -6.08
C MET A 158 -7.17 21.23 -5.74
N ILE A 159 -6.89 21.59 -4.48
CA ILE A 159 -5.54 21.71 -3.92
C ILE A 159 -5.47 20.99 -2.56
N LEU A 160 -4.28 20.52 -2.19
CA LEU A 160 -3.99 20.15 -0.79
C LEU A 160 -3.15 21.25 -0.15
N ALA A 161 -3.60 21.79 0.98
CA ALA A 161 -2.75 22.66 1.78
C ALA A 161 -1.62 21.85 2.44
N THR A 162 -0.39 22.34 2.37
CA THR A 162 0.76 21.81 3.11
C THR A 162 1.22 22.83 4.15
N HIS A 163 1.60 22.35 5.33
CA HIS A 163 2.19 23.20 6.38
C HIS A 163 3.70 23.43 6.19
N HIS A 164 4.31 22.67 5.29
CA HIS A 164 5.73 22.75 4.99
C HIS A 164 5.92 22.57 3.48
N GLN A 165 5.92 23.66 2.74
CA GLN A 165 6.31 23.67 1.34
C GLN A 165 7.85 23.61 1.29
N PRO A 166 8.44 22.53 0.76
CA PRO A 166 9.88 22.41 0.65
C PRO A 166 10.40 23.37 -0.43
N ALA A 167 11.64 23.83 -0.26
CA ALA A 167 12.35 24.55 -1.30
C ALA A 167 12.57 23.63 -2.52
N LEU A 168 12.76 24.24 -3.70
CA LEU A 168 13.18 23.53 -4.89
C LEU A 168 14.54 22.88 -4.65
N SER A 169 14.71 21.65 -5.10
CA SER A 169 15.94 20.88 -4.95
C SER A 169 16.28 20.16 -6.25
N HIS A 170 17.57 19.98 -6.52
CA HIS A 170 18.03 19.15 -7.63
C HIS A 170 17.73 17.69 -7.32
N VAL A 171 17.04 16.98 -8.22
CA VAL A 171 16.59 15.59 -7.99
C VAL A 171 17.78 14.64 -7.83
N LEU A 172 18.88 14.90 -8.54
CA LEU A 172 20.08 14.05 -8.55
C LEU A 172 20.89 14.15 -7.26
N THR A 173 21.10 15.38 -6.76
CA THR A 173 21.99 15.65 -5.62
C THR A 173 21.23 15.84 -4.32
N ASP A 174 19.90 16.06 -4.39
CA ASP A 174 19.05 16.41 -3.25
C ASP A 174 19.48 17.72 -2.56
N GLU A 175 20.26 18.55 -3.27
CA GLU A 175 20.72 19.86 -2.83
C GLU A 175 19.67 20.91 -3.19
N VAL A 176 19.53 21.91 -2.31
CA VAL A 176 18.60 23.04 -2.53
C VAL A 176 19.05 23.82 -3.76
N ALA A 177 18.12 24.02 -4.69
CA ALA A 177 18.37 24.78 -5.91
C ALA A 177 18.51 26.29 -5.60
N PRO A 178 19.27 27.05 -6.40
CA PRO A 178 19.35 28.50 -6.25
C PRO A 178 17.97 29.18 -6.25
N GLU A 179 17.83 30.28 -5.49
CA GLU A 179 16.53 30.97 -5.28
C GLU A 179 15.85 31.42 -6.59
N ASN A 180 16.64 31.73 -7.63
CA ASN A 180 16.15 32.17 -8.94
C ASN A 180 15.86 31.01 -9.92
N THR A 181 15.95 29.77 -9.46
CA THR A 181 15.66 28.59 -10.29
C THR A 181 14.16 28.50 -10.55
N PRO A 182 13.70 28.50 -11.82
CA PRO A 182 12.28 28.35 -12.09
C PRO A 182 11.81 26.96 -11.67
N PRO A 183 10.59 26.81 -11.13
CA PRO A 183 10.11 25.52 -10.62
C PRO A 183 9.82 24.49 -11.73
N THR A 184 9.82 24.94 -12.98
CA THR A 184 9.72 24.12 -14.20
C THR A 184 11.09 23.80 -14.81
N ALA A 185 12.19 24.19 -14.16
CA ALA A 185 13.53 23.83 -14.61
C ALA A 185 13.69 22.30 -14.71
N PRO A 186 14.43 21.80 -15.72
CA PRO A 186 14.77 20.38 -15.76
C PRO A 186 15.55 19.98 -14.50
N ASP A 187 15.35 18.74 -14.05
CA ASP A 187 16.05 18.12 -12.91
C ASP A 187 15.84 18.81 -11.56
N VAL A 188 14.86 19.70 -11.46
CA VAL A 188 14.50 20.40 -10.22
C VAL A 188 13.10 19.99 -9.80
N ALA A 189 12.91 19.77 -8.51
CA ALA A 189 11.62 19.40 -7.96
C ALA A 189 11.46 19.85 -6.50
N ARG A 190 10.21 19.93 -6.05
CA ARG A 190 9.89 19.96 -4.62
C ARG A 190 9.86 18.53 -4.09
N ILE A 191 10.70 18.22 -3.11
CA ILE A 191 10.77 16.90 -2.50
C ILE A 191 10.14 16.94 -1.10
N PHE A 192 8.95 16.37 -0.97
CA PHE A 192 8.22 16.21 0.28
C PHE A 192 8.81 15.02 1.05
N ASP A 193 9.59 15.32 2.09
CA ASP A 193 10.27 14.31 2.90
C ASP A 193 10.01 14.55 4.40
N VAL A 194 9.13 13.71 4.97
CA VAL A 194 8.81 13.75 6.40
C VAL A 194 10.02 13.47 7.28
N GLN A 195 10.98 12.68 6.82
CA GLN A 195 12.13 12.25 7.62
C GLN A 195 13.19 13.35 7.75
N LYS A 196 13.29 14.24 6.76
CA LYS A 196 14.16 15.42 6.79
C LYS A 196 13.65 16.55 7.66
N LEU A 197 12.35 16.57 7.97
CA LEU A 197 11.79 17.61 8.84
C LEU A 197 12.31 17.47 10.28
N PRO A 198 12.73 18.58 10.91
CA PRO A 198 12.99 18.61 12.34
C PRO A 198 11.81 18.08 13.18
N LYS A 199 12.15 17.36 14.25
CA LYS A 199 11.18 16.85 15.25
C LYS A 199 10.52 17.98 16.05
N THR A 200 11.18 19.13 16.13
CA THR A 200 10.72 20.33 16.85
C THR A 200 9.73 21.15 16.02
N CYS A 201 9.16 22.21 16.61
CA CYS A 201 8.32 23.13 15.86
C CYS A 201 9.17 23.87 14.81
N ILE A 202 8.88 23.61 13.54
CA ILE A 202 9.43 24.33 12.40
C ILE A 202 8.45 25.48 12.10
N PRO A 203 8.93 26.70 11.78
CA PRO A 203 8.08 27.72 11.19
C PRO A 203 7.31 27.13 10.01
N ALA A 204 5.98 27.31 9.98
CA ALA A 204 5.18 26.80 8.88
C ALA A 204 5.54 27.58 7.61
N THR A 205 6.07 26.89 6.60
CA THR A 205 6.12 27.40 5.22
C THR A 205 4.84 26.90 4.57
N LEU A 206 3.76 27.66 4.72
CA LEU A 206 2.48 27.29 4.14
C LEU A 206 2.61 27.27 2.61
N GLY A 207 2.00 26.27 1.99
CA GLY A 207 1.94 26.17 0.54
C GLY A 207 0.80 25.27 0.09
N ILE A 208 0.76 25.04 -1.21
CA ILE A 208 -0.27 24.22 -1.85
C ILE A 208 0.38 23.08 -2.63
N ILE A 209 -0.37 22.00 -2.80
CA ILE A 209 -0.05 20.87 -3.68
C ILE A 209 -1.21 20.79 -4.67
N PRO A 210 -1.00 21.17 -5.94
CA PRO A 210 -2.04 21.13 -6.95
C PRO A 210 -2.38 19.68 -7.32
N LEU A 211 -3.67 19.39 -7.51
CA LEU A 211 -4.16 18.06 -7.89
C LEU A 211 -4.67 17.99 -9.34
N SER A 212 -4.73 19.12 -10.04
CA SER A 212 -5.26 19.24 -11.39
C SER A 212 -4.26 19.90 -12.32
N SER A 213 -4.16 19.38 -13.55
CA SER A 213 -3.34 19.98 -14.61
C SER A 213 -3.83 21.35 -15.09
N SER A 214 -5.02 21.78 -14.67
CA SER A 214 -5.49 23.15 -14.91
C SER A 214 -4.81 24.19 -14.03
N ASP A 215 -4.17 23.78 -12.93
CA ASP A 215 -3.41 24.67 -12.05
C ASP A 215 -2.01 24.93 -12.64
N PRO A 216 -1.57 26.19 -12.79
CA PRO A 216 -0.22 26.51 -13.27
C PRO A 216 0.90 25.89 -12.43
N GLU A 217 0.71 25.74 -11.11
CA GLU A 217 1.68 25.10 -10.22
C GLU A 217 1.75 23.58 -10.42
N PHE A 218 0.78 22.97 -11.12
CA PHE A 218 0.81 21.54 -11.45
C PHE A 218 1.96 21.20 -12.41
N LEU A 219 2.48 22.19 -13.14
CA LEU A 219 3.65 22.02 -13.99
C LEU A 219 4.94 21.89 -13.18
N GLU A 220 4.94 22.24 -11.89
CA GLU A 220 6.08 22.01 -11.01
C GLU A 220 6.25 20.50 -10.75
N SER A 221 7.48 20.00 -10.85
CA SER A 221 7.77 18.62 -10.47
C SER A 221 7.71 18.46 -8.96
N CYS A 222 6.79 17.66 -8.46
CA CYS A 222 6.68 17.32 -7.04
C CYS A 222 6.94 15.83 -6.81
N TYR A 223 7.84 15.52 -5.88
CA TYR A 223 8.12 14.16 -5.45
C TYR A 223 7.90 13.98 -3.95
N TRP A 224 7.47 12.79 -3.55
CA TRP A 224 7.39 12.38 -2.16
C TRP A 224 8.48 11.34 -1.90
N ARG A 225 9.40 11.64 -0.98
CA ARG A 225 10.35 10.65 -0.49
C ARG A 225 9.68 9.87 0.63
N LEU A 226 9.31 8.62 0.35
CA LEU A 226 8.57 7.79 1.29
C LEU A 226 9.34 6.50 1.60
N PRO A 227 9.45 6.11 2.88
CA PRO A 227 10.17 4.91 3.32
C PRO A 227 9.35 3.62 3.08
N ILE A 228 8.88 3.44 1.85
CA ILE A 228 8.07 2.30 1.40
C ILE A 228 8.68 1.70 0.14
N MET A 229 8.35 0.44 -0.13
CA MET A 229 8.83 -0.24 -1.33
C MET A 229 7.98 0.14 -2.55
N SER A 230 8.64 0.45 -3.67
CA SER A 230 7.99 0.80 -4.93
C SER A 230 7.02 -0.27 -5.44
N GLY A 231 7.23 -1.55 -5.08
CA GLY A 231 6.31 -2.63 -5.44
C GLY A 231 4.93 -2.47 -4.83
N ILE A 232 4.84 -1.95 -3.59
CA ILE A 232 3.56 -1.69 -2.92
C ILE A 232 2.84 -0.53 -3.61
N VAL A 233 3.57 0.55 -3.94
CA VAL A 233 3.01 1.70 -4.67
C VAL A 233 2.53 1.29 -6.05
N LEU A 234 3.32 0.51 -6.78
CA LEU A 234 2.95 0.01 -8.09
C LEU A 234 1.73 -0.91 -8.00
N ALA A 235 1.69 -1.86 -7.06
CA ALA A 235 0.55 -2.74 -6.86
C ALA A 235 -0.74 -1.96 -6.55
N MET A 236 -0.67 -0.94 -5.68
CA MET A 236 -1.79 -0.05 -5.39
C MET A 236 -2.23 0.73 -6.62
N LEU A 237 -1.31 1.31 -7.39
CA LEU A 237 -1.65 2.04 -8.61
C LEU A 237 -2.36 1.12 -9.61
N LEU A 238 -1.85 -0.10 -9.79
CA LEU A 238 -2.41 -1.09 -10.72
C LEU A 238 -3.82 -1.55 -10.32
N GLU A 239 -4.09 -1.70 -9.03
CA GLU A 239 -5.42 -2.02 -8.52
C GLU A 239 -6.45 -0.92 -8.82
N HIS A 240 -6.02 0.34 -8.77
CA HIS A 240 -6.90 1.50 -8.92
C HIS A 240 -6.80 2.16 -10.31
N LEU A 241 -6.27 1.47 -11.31
CA LEU A 241 -6.20 2.04 -12.65
C LEU A 241 -7.60 2.41 -13.14
N PRO A 242 -7.86 3.67 -13.53
CA PRO A 242 -9.14 4.05 -14.10
C PRO A 242 -9.38 3.29 -15.42
N PRO A 243 -10.55 3.39 -16.05
CA PRO A 243 -10.75 2.89 -17.42
C PRO A 243 -10.16 3.83 -18.49
N THR A 244 -10.03 5.13 -18.19
CA THR A 244 -9.52 6.16 -19.10
C THR A 244 -8.04 6.47 -18.85
N ILE A 245 -7.28 6.85 -19.87
CA ILE A 245 -5.89 7.29 -19.70
C ILE A 245 -5.89 8.76 -19.29
N THR A 246 -5.46 9.04 -18.06
CA THR A 246 -5.48 10.40 -17.48
C THR A 246 -4.11 11.07 -17.56
N CYS A 247 -3.03 10.33 -17.31
CA CYS A 247 -1.66 10.84 -17.35
C CYS A 247 -0.64 9.81 -17.87
N LYS A 248 0.62 10.22 -18.02
CA LYS A 248 1.70 9.40 -18.58
C LYS A 248 2.01 8.19 -17.67
N GLU A 249 2.03 8.39 -16.36
CA GLU A 249 2.25 7.36 -15.34
C GLU A 249 1.19 6.26 -15.43
N VAL A 250 -0.08 6.64 -15.47
CA VAL A 250 -1.22 5.71 -15.61
C VAL A 250 -1.13 4.92 -16.93
N ARG A 251 -0.67 5.54 -18.02
CA ARG A 251 -0.41 4.83 -19.29
C ARG A 251 0.72 3.81 -19.14
N LEU A 252 1.85 4.18 -18.54
CA LEU A 252 2.98 3.29 -18.34
C LEU A 252 2.62 2.13 -17.39
N ALA A 253 1.88 2.40 -16.33
CA ALA A 253 1.37 1.39 -15.41
C ALA A 253 0.47 0.37 -16.12
N ARG A 254 -0.41 0.81 -17.03
CA ARG A 254 -1.18 -0.10 -17.91
C ARG A 254 -0.29 -0.95 -18.82
N THR A 255 0.77 -0.38 -19.36
CA THR A 255 1.74 -1.15 -20.17
C THR A 255 2.40 -2.23 -19.32
N ILE A 256 2.84 -1.89 -18.11
CA ILE A 256 3.46 -2.84 -17.16
C ILE A 256 2.51 -4.00 -16.87
N ILE A 257 1.26 -3.75 -16.47
CA ILE A 257 0.34 -4.85 -16.15
C ILE A 257 0.04 -5.72 -17.38
N GLY A 258 -0.01 -5.13 -18.58
CA GLY A 258 -0.10 -5.88 -19.84
C GLY A 258 1.07 -6.83 -20.06
N HIS A 259 2.31 -6.37 -19.85
CA HIS A 259 3.50 -7.23 -19.92
C HIS A 259 3.45 -8.35 -18.88
N LEU A 260 3.05 -8.05 -17.64
CA LEU A 260 2.99 -9.04 -16.57
C LEU A 260 1.97 -10.14 -16.87
N TYR A 261 0.79 -9.80 -17.40
CA TYR A 261 -0.19 -10.81 -17.84
C TYR A 261 0.32 -11.66 -19.01
N LEU A 262 0.99 -11.04 -19.99
CA LEU A 262 1.56 -11.78 -21.13
C LEU A 262 2.66 -12.76 -20.68
N HIS A 263 3.52 -12.35 -19.75
CA HIS A 263 4.54 -13.22 -19.15
C HIS A 263 3.93 -14.35 -18.33
N SER A 264 2.93 -14.03 -17.49
CA SER A 264 2.20 -15.04 -16.69
C SER A 264 1.55 -16.09 -17.58
N ALA A 265 0.88 -15.68 -18.67
CA ALA A 265 0.24 -16.60 -19.61
C ALA A 265 1.23 -17.53 -20.34
N ARG A 266 2.47 -17.08 -20.59
CA ARG A 266 3.52 -17.90 -21.24
C ARG A 266 4.13 -18.94 -20.31
N ASN A 267 4.13 -18.68 -19.01
CA ASN A 267 4.70 -19.58 -17.99
C ASN A 267 3.75 -20.70 -17.56
N ILE A 268 2.49 -20.67 -18.00
CA ILE A 268 1.59 -21.81 -17.90
C ILE A 268 2.03 -22.79 -18.98
N GLU A 269 2.97 -23.68 -18.66
CA GLU A 269 3.28 -24.82 -19.51
C GLU A 269 1.95 -25.51 -19.85
N PRO A 270 1.64 -25.74 -21.15
CA PRO A 270 0.47 -26.52 -21.50
C PRO A 270 0.60 -27.86 -20.77
N PRO A 271 -0.46 -28.37 -20.14
CA PRO A 271 -0.39 -29.64 -19.44
C PRO A 271 0.17 -30.65 -20.41
N LEU A 272 1.39 -31.12 -20.14
CA LEU A 272 2.05 -32.17 -20.90
C LEU A 272 1.00 -33.26 -21.08
N GLY A 273 0.52 -33.40 -22.31
CA GLY A 273 -0.58 -34.26 -22.63
C GLY A 273 -0.29 -35.62 -22.03
N SER A 274 -1.27 -36.14 -21.27
CA SER A 274 -1.43 -37.58 -21.07
C SER A 274 -1.03 -38.25 -22.36
N GLY A 275 0.04 -39.02 -22.29
CA GLY A 275 0.62 -39.72 -23.42
C GLY A 275 -0.50 -40.37 -24.22
N ALA A 276 -0.45 -40.14 -25.53
CA ALA A 276 -1.09 -41.02 -26.47
C ALA A 276 -0.63 -42.44 -26.12
N GLY A 277 -1.53 -43.19 -25.49
CA GLY A 277 -1.46 -44.64 -25.42
C GLY A 277 -1.53 -45.15 -26.84
N SER A 278 -0.37 -45.26 -27.47
CA SER A 278 -0.15 -46.07 -28.65
C SER A 278 -0.12 -47.52 -28.18
N SER A 279 -1.22 -48.24 -28.39
CA SER A 279 -1.21 -49.70 -28.42
C SER A 279 -2.26 -50.19 -29.41
N ASP A 280 -1.81 -50.39 -30.65
CA ASP A 280 -2.02 -51.56 -31.49
C ASP A 280 -3.36 -52.34 -31.39
N GLY A 281 -4.09 -52.34 -32.52
CA GLY A 281 -4.51 -53.60 -33.15
C GLY A 281 -5.98 -54.03 -33.03
N PHE A 282 -6.48 -54.57 -34.15
CA PHE A 282 -7.77 -55.27 -34.41
C PHE A 282 -8.98 -54.35 -34.58
N GLY A 283 -9.82 -54.40 -35.62
CA GLY A 283 -10.08 -55.40 -36.66
C GLY A 283 -11.60 -55.48 -36.89
N GLY A 284 -12.06 -55.47 -38.16
CA GLY A 284 -13.48 -55.70 -38.56
C GLY A 284 -14.42 -54.50 -38.35
N GLY A 285 -15.36 -54.14 -39.21
CA GLY A 285 -16.18 -54.92 -40.13
C GLY A 285 -17.65 -54.89 -39.65
N GLY A 286 -18.60 -54.48 -40.51
CA GLY A 286 -20.05 -54.50 -40.23
C GLY A 286 -20.64 -53.10 -40.02
N ASP A 287 -21.44 -52.47 -40.90
CA ASP A 287 -22.71 -52.84 -41.53
C ASP A 287 -23.95 -52.42 -40.71
N SER A 288 -24.85 -51.70 -41.40
CA SER A 288 -26.31 -51.58 -41.19
C SER A 288 -26.97 -50.89 -39.97
N GLY A 289 -27.94 -50.01 -40.29
CA GLY A 289 -29.22 -49.78 -39.56
C GLY A 289 -29.33 -48.45 -38.80
N SER A 290 -30.16 -47.46 -39.14
CA SER A 290 -31.63 -47.33 -39.26
C SER A 290 -32.41 -47.16 -37.92
N GLY A 291 -33.17 -46.04 -37.83
CA GLY A 291 -34.23 -45.73 -36.84
C GLY A 291 -33.72 -45.20 -35.48
N GLY A 292 -34.27 -44.20 -34.81
CA GLY A 292 -35.53 -43.44 -34.85
C GLY A 292 -35.66 -42.74 -33.46
N PRO A 293 -36.50 -41.69 -33.29
CA PRO A 293 -36.50 -40.87 -32.08
C PRO A 293 -37.45 -41.41 -31.01
N GLY A 294 -37.03 -41.36 -29.74
CA GLY A 294 -37.83 -41.80 -28.59
C GLY A 294 -37.77 -40.79 -27.44
N ALA A 295 -38.90 -40.13 -27.20
CA ALA A 295 -39.18 -39.30 -26.05
C ALA A 295 -39.33 -40.13 -24.76
N GLY A 296 -38.89 -39.58 -23.63
CA GLY A 296 -39.13 -40.17 -22.30
C GLY A 296 -38.73 -39.22 -21.18
N LYS A 297 -39.74 -38.67 -20.50
CA LYS A 297 -39.66 -37.72 -19.38
C LYS A 297 -39.80 -38.50 -18.03
N PRO A 298 -39.86 -37.86 -16.84
CA PRO A 298 -38.97 -38.08 -15.69
C PRO A 298 -39.64 -38.78 -14.47
N ARG A 299 -38.87 -39.15 -13.43
CA ARG A 299 -39.28 -39.08 -11.99
C ARG A 299 -38.28 -39.67 -10.99
N GLY A 300 -38.35 -39.15 -9.75
CA GLY A 300 -37.82 -39.72 -8.50
C GLY A 300 -36.81 -38.78 -7.82
N SER A 301 -37.17 -37.82 -6.97
CA SER A 301 -37.85 -37.90 -5.66
C SER A 301 -37.13 -38.86 -4.70
N ASN A 302 -36.33 -38.32 -3.76
CA ASN A 302 -36.19 -38.94 -2.45
C ASN A 302 -35.96 -37.90 -1.35
N SER A 303 -37.00 -37.76 -0.54
CA SER A 303 -37.08 -37.08 0.75
C SER A 303 -36.61 -38.02 1.86
N GLY A 304 -35.83 -37.52 2.82
CA GLY A 304 -35.43 -38.27 4.01
C GLY A 304 -35.21 -37.34 5.20
N SER A 305 -36.26 -37.20 6.00
CA SER A 305 -36.38 -36.44 7.24
C SER A 305 -36.24 -37.35 8.47
N GLY A 306 -35.73 -36.80 9.58
CA GLY A 306 -35.77 -37.35 10.94
C GLY A 306 -34.48 -36.99 11.68
N GLY A 307 -34.44 -36.11 12.70
CA GLY A 307 -35.23 -36.10 13.94
C GLY A 307 -34.52 -36.97 14.98
N ALA A 308 -34.37 -36.68 16.27
CA ALA A 308 -34.58 -35.54 17.15
C ALA A 308 -34.00 -35.97 18.53
N ARG A 309 -33.59 -35.01 19.39
CA ARG A 309 -33.49 -35.10 20.88
C ARG A 309 -32.46 -36.12 21.45
N GLY A 310 -31.82 -35.94 22.61
CA GLY A 310 -31.83 -34.97 23.71
C GLY A 310 -31.04 -35.62 24.85
N GLY A 311 -30.10 -34.91 25.50
CA GLY A 311 -30.18 -34.66 26.94
C GLY A 311 -29.05 -35.33 27.76
N PRO A 312 -28.69 -34.79 28.95
CA PRO A 312 -27.38 -34.97 29.60
C PRO A 312 -27.44 -35.79 30.91
N ASN A 313 -26.28 -36.30 31.38
CA ASN A 313 -25.73 -36.11 32.74
C ASN A 313 -24.54 -37.05 33.10
N ASP A 314 -23.60 -36.43 33.82
CA ASP A 314 -22.84 -36.88 35.01
C ASP A 314 -21.84 -38.05 34.99
N HIS A 315 -20.58 -37.65 35.22
CA HIS A 315 -19.61 -38.13 36.23
C HIS A 315 -19.61 -39.60 36.64
N ILE A 316 -18.49 -40.31 36.36
CA ILE A 316 -17.71 -41.19 37.30
C ILE A 316 -16.26 -41.33 36.76
N GLU A 317 -15.25 -40.87 37.51
CA GLU A 317 -13.82 -41.33 37.51
C GLU A 317 -13.69 -42.61 38.37
N PRO A 318 -12.56 -43.37 38.48
CA PRO A 318 -11.18 -43.13 38.03
C PRO A 318 -10.45 -44.37 37.43
N SER A 319 -9.20 -44.22 36.94
CA SER A 319 -8.00 -45.01 37.35
C SER A 319 -6.90 -45.12 36.27
N GLY A 320 -5.64 -45.00 36.72
CA GLY A 320 -4.43 -45.61 36.12
C GLY A 320 -3.72 -44.78 35.05
N SER A 321 -2.66 -44.02 35.37
CA SER A 321 -1.24 -44.41 35.54
C SER A 321 -0.50 -44.84 34.26
N ILE A 322 0.82 -44.56 34.23
CA ILE A 322 1.81 -44.73 33.13
C ILE A 322 1.85 -43.51 32.20
N GLY A 323 2.95 -42.79 31.95
CA GLY A 323 4.36 -43.00 32.22
C GLY A 323 5.16 -42.39 31.06
N SER A 324 6.06 -41.45 31.37
CA SER A 324 7.30 -41.15 30.63
C SER A 324 7.24 -40.69 29.16
N ARG A 325 7.73 -39.47 28.88
CA ARG A 325 9.08 -39.23 28.28
C ARG A 325 9.28 -37.75 27.93
N VAL A 326 10.20 -37.14 28.68
CA VAL A 326 10.90 -35.92 28.30
C VAL A 326 12.06 -36.32 27.39
N THR A 327 12.15 -35.75 26.19
CA THR A 327 13.39 -35.77 25.39
C THR A 327 13.88 -34.35 25.17
N LYS A 328 14.90 -33.98 25.95
CA LYS A 328 15.87 -32.92 25.61
C LYS A 328 16.59 -33.33 24.32
N ARG A 329 16.59 -32.46 23.32
CA ARG A 329 17.59 -32.50 22.23
C ARG A 329 18.49 -31.28 22.35
N LYS A 330 19.71 -31.55 22.79
CA LYS A 330 20.91 -30.72 22.64
C LYS A 330 21.54 -31.12 21.31
N ARG A 331 21.83 -30.17 20.42
CA ARG A 331 22.88 -30.36 19.41
C ARG A 331 23.57 -29.02 19.16
N GLU A 332 24.87 -29.07 19.38
CA GLU A 332 25.87 -28.02 19.28
C GLU A 332 26.22 -27.68 17.82
N GLN A 333 26.47 -26.38 17.63
CA GLN A 333 27.61 -25.76 16.95
C GLN A 333 27.89 -26.03 15.46
N SER A 334 27.95 -24.92 14.71
CA SER A 334 29.12 -24.52 13.92
C SER A 334 29.16 -23.00 13.83
N ASP A 335 30.12 -22.41 14.54
CA ASP A 335 30.59 -21.03 14.39
C ASP A 335 31.55 -20.95 13.19
N GLN A 336 31.44 -19.89 12.39
CA GLN A 336 32.57 -19.16 11.81
C GLN A 336 32.05 -17.88 11.13
N PHE A 337 32.09 -16.77 11.87
CA PHE A 337 32.09 -15.42 11.32
C PHE A 337 33.42 -14.79 11.71
N GLU A 338 34.25 -14.49 10.71
CA GLU A 338 35.47 -13.71 10.91
C GLU A 338 35.10 -12.24 11.12
N SER A 339 35.47 -11.73 12.30
CA SER A 339 35.52 -10.33 12.65
C SER A 339 36.88 -9.75 12.23
N VAL A 340 36.86 -8.66 11.46
CA VAL A 340 38.02 -7.77 11.32
C VAL A 340 37.78 -6.54 12.19
N GLN A 341 38.60 -6.40 13.23
CA GLN A 341 38.79 -5.19 14.02
C GLN A 341 39.92 -4.34 13.42
N SER A 342 39.76 -3.01 13.46
CA SER A 342 40.84 -2.02 13.67
C SER A 342 40.13 -0.66 13.84
N GLU A 343 39.83 -0.23 15.06
CA GLU A 343 40.61 0.67 15.94
C GLU A 343 40.62 2.15 15.51
N GLY A 344 40.20 3.02 16.46
CA GLY A 344 40.26 4.47 16.36
C GLY A 344 39.41 5.22 17.41
N SER A 345 39.91 5.27 18.65
CA SER A 345 39.43 6.00 19.85
C SER A 345 39.17 7.50 19.63
N THR A 346 38.19 8.16 20.27
CA THR A 346 38.26 8.83 21.61
C THR A 346 36.84 9.24 22.08
N SER A 347 36.33 8.77 23.22
CA SER A 347 36.30 9.40 24.56
C SER A 347 35.57 10.75 24.72
N SER A 348 34.37 10.73 25.31
CA SER A 348 33.97 11.59 26.45
C SER A 348 32.60 11.18 27.03
N ASN A 349 32.65 10.78 28.31
CA ASN A 349 31.64 10.94 29.38
C ASN A 349 31.00 12.34 29.37
N GLU A 350 29.87 12.69 29.97
CA GLU A 350 28.88 12.11 30.90
C GLU A 350 27.72 13.12 30.88
N ASN A 351 26.47 12.69 31.11
CA ASN A 351 25.53 13.26 32.08
C ASN A 351 24.11 12.74 31.83
N ASN A 352 23.64 11.98 32.81
CA ASN A 352 22.23 11.78 33.10
C ASN A 352 21.60 13.13 33.45
N ASP A 353 20.30 13.30 33.18
CA ASP A 353 19.33 13.68 34.21
C ASP A 353 17.88 13.61 33.66
N ASP A 354 17.06 12.93 34.47
CA ASP A 354 15.66 13.20 34.80
C ASP A 354 14.57 13.22 33.72
N ASN A 355 13.96 12.04 33.55
CA ASN A 355 12.68 11.87 32.88
C ASN A 355 11.53 11.89 33.92
N ALA A 356 10.99 13.08 34.19
CA ALA A 356 9.80 13.27 35.01
C ALA A 356 8.55 12.81 34.24
N ASN A 357 7.95 11.72 34.72
CA ASN A 357 6.75 11.11 34.18
C ASN A 357 5.50 11.89 34.65
N ILE A 358 5.04 12.87 33.89
CA ILE A 358 3.76 13.55 34.14
C ILE A 358 2.64 12.79 33.43
N SER A 359 1.91 12.00 34.20
CA SER A 359 0.66 11.35 33.80
C SER A 359 -0.49 12.36 33.85
N TYR A 360 -1.01 12.75 32.69
CA TYR A 360 -2.34 13.37 32.60
C TYR A 360 -3.36 12.27 32.32
N GLY A 361 -4.18 11.97 33.32
CA GLY A 361 -5.32 11.08 33.20
C GLY A 361 -6.44 11.73 32.39
N TYR A 362 -6.58 11.36 31.13
CA TYR A 362 -7.84 11.46 30.38
C TYR A 362 -8.29 10.06 30.01
N GLY A 363 -9.12 9.48 30.88
CA GLY A 363 -9.80 8.20 30.65
C GLY A 363 -11.01 8.39 29.76
N GLY A 364 -10.79 8.52 28.45
CA GLY A 364 -11.81 8.28 27.43
C GLY A 364 -11.50 6.97 26.73
N LYS A 365 -12.44 6.01 26.74
CA LYS A 365 -12.28 4.76 25.99
C LYS A 365 -12.21 5.09 24.50
N GLN A 366 -11.26 4.48 23.81
CA GLN A 366 -10.87 4.77 22.43
C GLN A 366 -11.91 4.31 21.38
N GLU A 367 -13.09 3.85 21.79
CA GLU A 367 -13.99 3.03 20.97
C GLU A 367 -15.30 3.73 20.54
N ASP A 368 -15.59 4.96 20.99
CA ASP A 368 -16.91 5.58 20.78
C ASP A 368 -16.97 6.62 19.64
N TRP A 369 -16.26 6.38 18.53
CA TRP A 369 -16.44 7.17 17.30
C TRP A 369 -17.21 6.34 16.27
N GLU A 370 -18.51 6.60 16.16
CA GLU A 370 -19.32 6.09 15.05
C GLU A 370 -19.24 7.05 13.86
N PHE A 371 -18.88 6.52 12.70
CA PHE A 371 -18.86 7.25 11.44
C PHE A 371 -20.07 6.84 10.61
N GLY A 372 -20.96 7.79 10.34
CA GLY A 372 -22.09 7.61 9.43
C GLY A 372 -22.07 8.67 8.33
N LEU A 373 -22.26 8.25 7.08
CA LEU A 373 -22.53 9.15 5.97
C LEU A 373 -24.02 9.49 6.00
N ASP A 374 -24.37 10.77 6.20
CA ASP A 374 -25.73 11.25 5.96
C ASP A 374 -25.84 11.67 4.48
N PHE A 375 -26.37 10.77 3.67
CA PHE A 375 -26.58 10.98 2.23
C PHE A 375 -27.63 12.04 1.90
N SER A 376 -28.32 12.62 2.89
CA SER A 376 -29.33 13.65 2.65
C SER A 376 -28.77 15.08 2.68
N SER A 377 -27.59 15.31 3.25
CA SER A 377 -27.11 16.66 3.59
C SER A 377 -25.77 17.10 2.99
N ASN A 378 -25.05 16.24 2.25
CA ASN A 378 -23.68 16.54 1.75
C ASN A 378 -22.75 17.13 2.84
N ARG A 379 -22.89 16.66 4.09
CA ARG A 379 -22.08 17.10 5.23
C ARG A 379 -21.41 15.90 5.89
N ILE A 380 -20.14 16.09 6.25
CA ILE A 380 -19.45 15.19 7.18
C ILE A 380 -19.86 15.64 8.60
N ILE A 381 -20.58 14.79 9.32
CA ILE A 381 -20.98 15.05 10.70
C ILE A 381 -19.96 14.39 11.64
N PHE A 382 -19.39 15.18 12.55
CA PHE A 382 -18.59 14.67 13.66
C PHE A 382 -19.50 14.59 14.89
N ALA A 383 -19.91 13.40 15.28
CA ALA A 383 -20.63 13.17 16.53
C ALA A 383 -19.69 12.48 17.53
N ALA A 384 -19.36 13.18 18.62
CA ALA A 384 -18.90 12.51 19.83
C ALA A 384 -20.14 12.02 20.58
N SER A 385 -20.16 10.77 21.03
CA SER A 385 -21.30 10.24 21.78
C SER A 385 -21.56 11.10 23.02
N GLY A 386 -22.74 11.76 23.07
CA GLY A 386 -23.29 12.28 24.32
C GLY A 386 -23.66 13.77 24.41
N GLN A 387 -23.32 14.66 23.48
CA GLN A 387 -23.84 16.05 23.50
C GLN A 387 -24.04 16.64 22.10
N MET A 388 -25.29 16.93 21.73
CA MET A 388 -25.59 17.87 20.64
C MET A 388 -25.32 19.29 21.15
N LEU A 389 -24.21 19.90 20.72
CA LEU A 389 -24.04 21.34 20.79
C LEU A 389 -24.57 21.95 19.49
N VAL A 390 -25.82 22.42 19.53
CA VAL A 390 -26.38 23.32 18.52
C VAL A 390 -26.04 24.74 18.96
N GLY A 391 -24.95 25.30 18.43
CA GLY A 391 -24.63 26.72 18.56
C GLY A 391 -24.95 27.46 17.27
N PRO A 392 -25.64 28.63 17.30
CA PRO A 392 -25.84 29.43 16.11
C PRO A 392 -24.50 30.01 15.63
N MET A 393 -24.21 29.88 14.32
CA MET A 393 -23.15 30.66 13.70
C MET A 393 -23.58 32.14 13.66
N CYS A 394 -22.83 32.99 14.36
CA CYS A 394 -22.87 34.43 14.13
C CYS A 394 -22.26 34.73 12.75
N CYS A 395 -23.10 35.06 11.76
CA CYS A 395 -22.64 35.75 10.56
C CYS A 395 -22.30 37.21 10.93
N PRO A 396 -21.12 37.74 10.58
CA PRO A 396 -20.91 39.17 10.63
C PRO A 396 -21.70 39.83 9.49
N ASP A 397 -22.58 40.75 9.85
CA ASP A 397 -23.27 41.67 8.93
C ASP A 397 -22.23 42.49 8.16
N LEU A 398 -22.09 42.22 6.86
CA LEU A 398 -21.45 43.13 5.94
C LEU A 398 -22.53 44.12 5.47
N GLY A 399 -22.46 45.35 5.98
CA GLY A 399 -23.32 46.44 5.54
C GLY A 399 -23.19 46.73 4.03
N PRO A 400 -24.20 47.39 3.43
CA PRO A 400 -24.23 47.64 2.00
C PRO A 400 -23.13 48.63 1.58
N PRO A 401 -22.65 48.55 0.33
CA PRO A 401 -21.64 49.47 -0.18
C PRO A 401 -22.22 50.88 -0.28
N GLU A 402 -21.50 51.87 0.26
CA GLU A 402 -21.79 53.28 0.04
C GLU A 402 -21.56 53.64 -1.44
N SER A 403 -22.55 54.34 -1.99
CA SER A 403 -22.61 54.85 -3.37
C SER A 403 -21.84 56.16 -3.55
#